data_AF-C0XNF6-F1
#
_entry.id   AF-C0XNF6-F1
#
_cell.length_a   1.000
_cell.length_b   1.000
_cell.length_c   1.000
_cell.angle_alpha   90.00
_cell.angle_beta   90.00
_cell.angle_gamma   90.00
#
_symmetry.space_group_name_H-M   'P 1'
#
loop_
_entity.id
_entity.type
_entity.pdbx_description
1 polymer ?
#
loop_
_entity_poly.entity_id
_entity_poly.type
_entity_poly.pdbx_seq_one_letter_code
_entity_poly.pdbx_strand_id
1 'polypeptide(L)'
;MKKFGIIFATIILALPLFAAVPSTSASAAKAKTYSFSILTADFYDKSPVYHSNDHTVTVYRAVIGADNPSISFTAKGKLKPNTSYHVTRYVKAKSNATKKIRSFLYVKGHGWIQSVKVTKGALNTDNEAIKLPG
;
A
#
# COMPACT_ATOMS: atom_id res chain seq x y z
N MET A 1 60.09 19.34 -34.02
CA MET A 1 59.87 20.42 -35.00
C MET A 1 58.40 20.80 -35.02
N LYS A 2 58.10 22.11 -35.00
CA LYS A 2 56.86 22.77 -35.50
C LYS A 2 55.53 22.48 -34.74
N LYS A 3 55.16 23.22 -33.68
CA LYS A 3 54.32 24.46 -33.62
C LYS A 3 53.21 24.62 -34.66
N PHE A 4 51.95 24.53 -34.20
CA PHE A 4 50.71 25.18 -34.67
C PHE A 4 49.70 25.02 -33.52
N GLY A 5 48.87 25.96 -33.07
CA GLY A 5 48.57 27.33 -33.46
C GLY A 5 47.42 27.75 -32.53
N ILE A 6 47.56 28.89 -31.87
CA ILE A 6 46.57 29.50 -30.96
C ILE A 6 45.41 30.05 -31.79
N ILE A 7 44.16 29.77 -31.42
CA ILE A 7 43.06 30.75 -31.54
C ILE A 7 42.09 30.57 -30.35
N PHE A 8 42.04 31.58 -29.48
CA PHE A 8 41.06 31.74 -28.41
C PHE A 8 39.71 32.14 -29.01
N ALA A 9 38.66 31.33 -28.81
CA ALA A 9 37.28 31.76 -28.98
C ALA A 9 36.70 32.07 -27.60
N THR A 10 36.80 33.34 -27.19
CA THR A 10 36.14 33.85 -25.99
C THR A 10 34.65 34.05 -26.29
N ILE A 11 33.84 33.05 -25.95
CA ILE A 11 32.38 33.18 -25.94
C ILE A 11 32.00 33.65 -24.53
N ILE A 12 31.62 34.92 -24.40
CA ILE A 12 31.05 35.46 -23.17
C ILE A 12 29.63 34.90 -23.07
N LEU A 13 29.46 33.84 -22.29
CA LEU A 13 28.15 33.28 -21.95
C LEU A 13 27.56 34.14 -20.83
N ALA A 14 26.70 35.11 -21.18
CA ALA A 14 25.88 35.80 -20.21
C ALA A 14 24.83 34.81 -19.65
N LEU A 15 25.11 34.23 -18.48
CA LEU A 15 24.11 33.44 -17.75
C LEU A 15 23.03 34.39 -17.21
N PRO A 16 21.74 34.20 -17.57
CA PRO A 16 20.68 34.74 -16.73
C PRO A 16 20.72 33.98 -15.40
N LEU A 17 20.95 34.71 -14.29
CA LEU A 17 20.67 34.21 -12.95
C LEU A 17 19.16 34.02 -12.81
N PHE A 18 18.65 32.90 -13.30
CA PHE A 18 17.43 32.34 -12.75
C PHE A 18 17.84 31.68 -11.45
N ALA A 19 17.45 32.31 -10.33
CA ALA A 19 17.56 31.74 -9.00
C ALA A 19 17.06 30.29 -9.07
N ALA A 20 17.98 29.34 -8.93
CA ALA A 20 17.66 27.95 -8.74
C ALA A 20 16.87 27.87 -7.44
N VAL A 21 15.54 27.90 -7.53
CA VAL A 21 14.70 27.33 -6.49
C VAL A 21 15.22 25.91 -6.32
N PRO A 22 15.69 25.53 -5.12
CA PRO A 22 16.09 24.16 -4.89
C PRO A 22 14.84 23.33 -5.15
N SER A 23 14.80 22.62 -6.28
CA SER A 23 13.90 21.51 -6.46
C SER A 23 14.36 20.50 -5.43
N THR A 24 13.79 20.58 -4.23
CA THR A 24 13.87 19.55 -3.22
C THR A 24 13.33 18.30 -3.89
N SER A 25 14.23 17.50 -4.46
CA SER A 25 13.95 16.12 -4.81
C SER A 25 13.66 15.45 -3.48
N ALA A 26 12.39 15.49 -3.06
CA ALA A 26 11.91 14.68 -1.98
C ALA A 26 12.22 13.25 -2.39
N SER A 27 13.30 12.70 -1.84
CA SER A 27 13.64 11.29 -1.99
C SER A 27 12.48 10.53 -1.36
N ALA A 28 11.49 10.18 -2.17
CA ALA A 28 10.35 9.39 -1.73
C ALA A 28 10.91 8.12 -1.11
N ALA A 29 10.81 8.00 0.21
CA ALA A 29 11.27 6.83 0.92
C ALA A 29 10.65 5.60 0.26
N LYS A 30 11.49 4.66 -0.19
CA LYS A 30 11.01 3.45 -0.87
C LYS A 30 10.03 2.75 0.05
N ALA A 31 8.77 2.69 -0.36
CA ALA A 31 7.72 2.05 0.41
C ALA A 31 8.10 0.58 0.66
N LYS A 32 8.04 0.17 1.93
CA LYS A 32 8.41 -1.19 2.32
C LYS A 32 7.46 -2.20 1.65
N THR A 33 8.06 -3.12 0.91
CA THR A 33 7.36 -4.23 0.26
C THR A 33 7.58 -5.51 1.04
N TYR A 34 6.50 -6.27 1.23
CA TYR A 34 6.49 -7.52 1.96
C TYR A 34 6.11 -8.65 1.01
N SER A 35 7.02 -9.59 0.81
CA SER A 35 6.79 -10.74 -0.08
C SER A 35 6.33 -11.98 0.69
N PHE A 36 5.38 -12.68 0.11
CA PHE A 36 4.77 -13.88 0.64
C PHE A 36 4.62 -14.94 -0.46
N SER A 37 4.71 -16.21 -0.09
CA SER A 37 4.28 -17.33 -0.92
C SER A 37 2.80 -17.62 -0.66
N ILE A 38 2.00 -17.67 -1.72
CA ILE A 38 0.56 -17.95 -1.65
C ILE A 38 0.40 -19.44 -1.31
N LEU A 39 -0.42 -19.72 -0.30
CA LEU A 39 -0.82 -21.08 0.08
C LEU A 39 -2.23 -21.40 -0.44
N THR A 40 -3.12 -20.42 -0.33
CA THR A 40 -4.53 -20.55 -0.74
C THR A 40 -5.02 -19.19 -1.21
N ALA A 41 -5.85 -19.18 -2.25
CA ALA A 41 -6.51 -17.99 -2.74
C ALA A 41 -7.94 -18.35 -3.13
N ASP A 42 -8.90 -17.53 -2.71
CA ASP A 42 -10.32 -17.74 -2.93
C ASP A 42 -10.99 -16.44 -3.36
N PHE A 43 -12.07 -16.56 -4.11
CA PHE A 43 -12.93 -15.47 -4.52
C PHE A 43 -14.28 -15.65 -3.84
N TYR A 44 -14.88 -14.55 -3.39
CA TYR A 44 -16.19 -14.57 -2.76
C TYR A 44 -17.27 -14.12 -3.73
N ASP A 45 -18.22 -15.00 -4.04
CA ASP A 45 -19.35 -14.68 -4.91
C ASP A 45 -20.30 -13.67 -4.26
N LYS A 46 -20.57 -13.85 -2.96
CA LYS A 46 -21.55 -13.05 -2.21
C LYS A 46 -20.97 -11.79 -1.55
N SER A 47 -19.71 -11.45 -1.82
CA SER A 47 -19.03 -10.24 -1.31
C SER A 47 -19.29 -9.95 0.18
N PRO A 48 -18.87 -10.85 1.10
CA PRO A 48 -19.14 -10.73 2.53
C PRO A 48 -18.72 -9.36 3.09
N VAL A 49 -19.52 -8.86 4.03
CA VAL A 49 -19.27 -7.59 4.71
C VAL A 49 -18.33 -7.83 5.89
N TYR A 50 -17.33 -6.97 6.00
CA TYR A 50 -16.40 -6.88 7.12
C TYR A 50 -16.34 -5.45 7.61
N HIS A 51 -16.28 -5.23 8.91
CA HIS A 51 -16.03 -3.90 9.46
C HIS A 51 -14.64 -3.77 10.06
N SER A 52 -14.06 -2.59 9.90
CA SER A 52 -12.92 -2.17 10.70
C SER A 52 -13.39 -1.86 12.11
N ASN A 53 -12.70 -2.39 13.12
CA ASN A 53 -12.90 -1.99 14.52
C ASN A 53 -12.48 -0.52 14.72
N ASP A 54 -12.34 -0.09 15.97
CA ASP A 54 -12.02 1.29 16.37
C ASP A 54 -10.57 1.74 16.04
N HIS A 55 -9.93 1.09 15.07
CA HIS A 55 -8.56 1.38 14.67
C HIS A 55 -8.47 1.45 13.14
N THR A 56 -7.63 2.36 12.64
CA THR A 56 -7.33 2.44 11.22
C THR A 56 -6.64 1.17 10.74
N VAL A 57 -7.14 0.56 9.65
CA VAL A 57 -6.57 -0.65 9.08
C VAL A 57 -5.68 -0.31 7.88
N THR A 58 -4.41 -0.72 7.90
CA THR A 58 -3.50 -0.48 6.77
C THR A 58 -3.96 -1.23 5.52
N VAL A 59 -4.03 -0.49 4.41
CA VAL A 59 -4.33 -1.00 3.08
C VAL A 59 -3.05 -1.20 2.29
N TYR A 60 -2.96 -2.35 1.65
CA TYR A 60 -1.84 -2.76 0.82
C TYR A 60 -2.27 -2.88 -0.64
N ARG A 61 -1.38 -2.43 -1.53
CA ARG A 61 -1.40 -2.84 -2.94
C ARG A 61 -0.71 -4.20 -3.04
N ALA A 62 -1.28 -5.10 -3.82
CA ALA A 62 -0.66 -6.39 -4.11
C ALA A 62 -0.13 -6.45 -5.54
N VAL A 63 1.00 -7.11 -5.72
CA VAL A 63 1.52 -7.57 -7.01
C VAL A 63 1.68 -9.09 -6.90
N ILE A 64 1.01 -9.83 -7.79
CA ILE A 64 1.09 -11.29 -7.84
C ILE A 64 2.15 -11.66 -8.88
N GLY A 65 3.03 -12.60 -8.53
CA GLY A 65 4.03 -13.11 -9.46
C GLY A 65 3.37 -13.88 -10.62
N ALA A 66 3.87 -13.71 -11.83
CA ALA A 66 3.32 -14.38 -13.01
C ALA A 66 3.65 -15.89 -12.99
N ASP A 67 4.90 -16.22 -12.66
CA ASP A 67 5.42 -17.59 -12.83
C ASP A 67 5.42 -18.41 -11.53
N ASN A 68 5.19 -17.77 -10.40
CA ASN A 68 5.27 -18.40 -9.08
C ASN A 68 4.11 -17.95 -8.20
N PRO A 69 3.56 -18.85 -7.34
CA PRO A 69 2.50 -18.53 -6.40
C PRO A 69 3.04 -17.62 -5.28
N SER A 70 3.24 -16.35 -5.61
CA SER A 70 3.84 -15.33 -4.75
C SER A 70 3.05 -14.04 -4.85
N ILE A 71 2.98 -13.32 -3.74
CA ILE A 71 2.30 -12.04 -3.63
C ILE A 71 3.16 -11.07 -2.83
N SER A 72 3.32 -9.88 -3.36
CA SER A 72 4.07 -8.80 -2.72
C SER A 72 3.12 -7.68 -2.35
N PHE A 73 3.12 -7.30 -1.07
CA PHE A 73 2.28 -6.24 -0.51
C PHE A 73 3.10 -4.99 -0.23
N THR A 74 2.66 -3.85 -0.74
CA THR A 74 3.23 -2.54 -0.44
C THR A 74 2.15 -1.68 0.20
N ALA A 75 2.45 -1.05 1.33
CA ALA A 75 1.48 -0.17 2.00
C ALA A 75 1.10 1.00 1.07
N LYS A 76 -0.20 1.24 0.90
CA LYS A 76 -0.76 2.31 0.06
C LYS A 76 -1.48 3.38 0.88
N GLY A 77 -2.13 2.99 1.97
CA GLY A 77 -2.95 3.89 2.77
C GLY A 77 -3.60 3.19 3.95
N LYS A 78 -4.73 3.72 4.41
CA LYS A 78 -5.49 3.21 5.55
C LYS A 78 -6.99 3.25 5.26
N LEU A 79 -7.74 2.28 5.79
CA LEU A 79 -9.20 2.34 5.86
C LEU A 79 -9.63 3.19 7.04
N LYS A 80 -10.77 3.86 6.89
CA LYS A 80 -11.44 4.56 7.98
C LYS A 80 -11.89 3.54 9.03
N PRO A 81 -11.74 3.85 10.34
CA PRO A 81 -12.25 3.02 11.42
C PRO A 81 -13.79 2.99 11.41
N ASN A 82 -14.38 2.04 12.14
CA ASN A 82 -15.83 1.90 12.34
C ASN A 82 -16.67 1.95 11.04
N THR A 83 -16.11 1.45 9.93
CA THR A 83 -16.76 1.43 8.63
C THR A 83 -16.90 -0.01 8.13
N SER A 84 -18.04 -0.33 7.54
CA SER A 84 -18.29 -1.62 6.89
C SER A 84 -17.84 -1.60 5.44
N TYR A 85 -17.20 -2.67 4.98
CA TYR A 85 -16.68 -2.81 3.64
C TYR A 85 -16.98 -4.20 3.07
N HIS A 86 -17.17 -4.26 1.75
CA HIS A 86 -17.34 -5.51 1.03
C HIS A 86 -16.00 -6.11 0.62
N VAL A 87 -15.81 -7.38 0.96
CA VAL A 87 -14.61 -8.14 0.59
C VAL A 87 -14.95 -9.09 -0.55
N THR A 88 -14.12 -9.13 -1.58
CA THR A 88 -14.37 -10.00 -2.76
C THR A 88 -13.33 -11.09 -2.96
N ARG A 89 -12.17 -11.01 -2.27
CA ARG A 89 -11.11 -12.01 -2.39
C ARG A 89 -10.47 -12.30 -1.04
N TYR A 90 -9.92 -13.50 -0.92
CA TYR A 90 -9.17 -13.97 0.23
C TYR A 90 -7.86 -14.60 -0.23
N VAL A 91 -6.80 -14.37 0.52
CA VAL A 91 -5.50 -15.02 0.32
C VAL A 91 -4.91 -15.42 1.65
N LYS A 92 -4.51 -16.69 1.77
CA LYS A 92 -3.65 -17.19 2.85
C LYS A 92 -2.23 -17.31 2.29
N ALA A 93 -1.27 -16.66 2.90
CA ALA A 93 0.11 -16.62 2.40
C ALA A 93 1.15 -16.71 3.53
N LYS A 94 2.27 -17.37 3.25
CA LYS A 94 3.41 -17.53 4.15
C LYS A 94 4.44 -16.44 3.89
N SER A 95 4.82 -15.70 4.92
CA SER A 95 5.82 -14.63 4.80
C SER A 95 7.19 -15.19 4.43
N ASN A 96 7.85 -14.62 3.42
CA ASN A 96 9.19 -15.07 3.04
C ASN A 96 10.22 -14.70 4.10
N ALA A 97 10.03 -13.55 4.77
CA ALA A 97 10.91 -13.04 5.81
C ALA A 97 10.72 -13.74 7.16
N THR A 98 9.47 -13.83 7.63
CA THR A 98 9.19 -14.34 9.00
C THR A 98 8.70 -15.77 9.04
N LYS A 99 8.46 -16.40 7.88
CA LYS A 99 7.86 -17.74 7.71
C LYS A 99 6.49 -17.95 8.37
N LYS A 100 5.90 -16.89 8.95
CA LYS A 100 4.56 -16.90 9.54
C LYS A 100 3.49 -16.86 8.45
N ILE A 101 2.41 -17.62 8.66
CA ILE A 101 1.24 -17.61 7.79
C ILE A 101 0.35 -16.43 8.18
N ARG A 102 -0.16 -15.73 7.17
CA ARG A 102 -1.08 -14.60 7.34
C ARG A 102 -2.22 -14.71 6.34
N SER A 103 -3.38 -14.23 6.75
CA SER A 103 -4.56 -14.14 5.90
C SER A 103 -4.85 -12.69 5.54
N PHE A 104 -5.18 -12.47 4.28
CA PHE A 104 -5.47 -11.17 3.70
C PHE A 104 -6.82 -11.20 2.99
N LEU A 105 -7.53 -10.08 3.08
CA LEU A 105 -8.84 -9.87 2.47
C LEU A 105 -8.73 -8.70 1.49
N TYR A 106 -9.32 -8.83 0.30
CA TYR A 106 -9.40 -7.74 -0.67
C TYR A 106 -10.70 -6.97 -0.51
N VAL A 107 -10.58 -5.72 -0.11
CA VAL A 107 -11.70 -4.78 -0.01
C VAL A 107 -11.95 -4.13 -1.37
N LYS A 108 -13.18 -4.24 -1.87
CA LYS A 108 -13.60 -3.69 -3.16
C LYS A 108 -13.30 -2.18 -3.23
N GLY A 109 -12.57 -1.76 -4.25
CA GLY A 109 -12.23 -0.35 -4.49
C GLY A 109 -11.11 0.23 -3.61
N HIS A 110 -10.60 -0.49 -2.61
CA HIS A 110 -9.57 0.02 -1.70
C HIS A 110 -8.25 -0.73 -1.79
N GLY A 111 -8.25 -2.05 -1.63
CA GLY A 111 -7.04 -2.87 -1.65
C GLY A 111 -7.06 -4.01 -0.63
N TRP A 112 -5.89 -4.55 -0.32
CA TRP A 112 -5.73 -5.69 0.57
C TRP A 112 -5.53 -5.25 2.02
N ILE A 113 -6.12 -5.98 2.96
CA ILE A 113 -5.97 -5.76 4.40
C ILE A 113 -5.70 -7.09 5.11
N GLN A 114 -5.14 -7.03 6.32
CA GLN A 114 -4.98 -8.23 7.14
C GLN A 114 -6.31 -8.66 7.75
N SER A 115 -6.67 -9.93 7.60
CA SER A 115 -7.95 -10.46 8.12
C SER A 115 -8.09 -10.32 9.63
N VAL A 116 -6.99 -10.39 10.38
CA VAL A 116 -6.99 -10.25 11.86
C VAL A 116 -7.26 -8.82 12.35
N LYS A 117 -7.37 -7.85 11.43
CA LYS A 117 -7.62 -6.43 11.75
C LYS A 117 -9.06 -6.01 11.45
N VAL A 118 -9.91 -6.94 11.02
CA VAL A 118 -11.33 -6.70 10.72
C VAL A 118 -12.18 -7.85 11.24
N THR A 119 -13.43 -7.55 11.51
CA THR A 119 -14.41 -8.53 11.99
C THR A 119 -15.43 -8.81 10.89
N LYS A 120 -15.81 -10.08 10.71
CA LYS A 120 -16.82 -10.48 9.73
C LYS A 120 -18.21 -10.09 10.24
N GLY A 121 -19.03 -9.49 9.39
CA GLY A 121 -20.37 -8.99 9.73
C GLY A 121 -20.49 -7.48 9.56
N ALA A 122 -21.73 -6.99 9.51
CA ALA A 122 -22.02 -5.56 9.55
C ALA A 122 -21.59 -4.96 10.90
N LEU A 123 -21.23 -3.69 10.91
CA LEU A 123 -21.00 -2.95 12.14
C LEU A 123 -22.35 -2.80 12.87
N ASN A 124 -22.54 -3.57 13.93
CA ASN A 124 -23.67 -3.40 14.84
C ASN A 124 -23.37 -2.20 15.74
N THR A 125 -24.16 -1.12 15.61
CA THR A 125 -24.01 0.12 16.41
C THR A 125 -24.89 0.07 17.67
N ASP A 126 -25.28 -1.14 18.09
CA ASP A 126 -26.37 -1.36 19.05
C ASP A 126 -25.86 -1.60 20.48
N ASN A 127 -24.56 -1.42 20.75
CA ASN A 127 -23.97 -1.58 22.09
C ASN A 127 -23.81 -0.27 22.88
N GLU A 128 -24.55 0.79 22.53
CA GLU A 128 -24.65 2.03 23.33
C GLU A 128 -26.11 2.38 23.72
N ALA A 129 -26.99 1.38 23.90
CA ALA A 129 -28.36 1.64 24.36
C ALA A 129 -28.96 0.56 25.29
N ILE A 130 -28.14 -0.21 26.01
CA ILE A 130 -28.62 -0.99 27.18
C ILE A 130 -28.21 -0.27 28.47
N LYS A 131 -28.52 1.02 28.57
CA LYS A 131 -28.78 1.66 29.87
C LYS A 131 -30.29 1.84 29.95
N LEU A 132 -30.95 0.84 30.54
CA LEU A 132 -32.39 0.84 30.80
C LEU A 132 -32.80 2.16 31.50
N PRO A 133 -33.89 2.82 31.08
CA PRO A 133 -34.51 3.89 31.84
C PRO A 133 -35.41 3.31 32.94
N GLY A 134 -35.35 3.90 34.14
CA GLY A 134 -36.31 3.72 35.23
C GLY A 134 -35.92 2.69 36.27
#